data_AF-A0A838MH16-F1
#
_entry.id   AF-A0A838MH16-F1
#
_cell.length_a   1.000
_cell.length_b   1.000
_cell.length_c   1.000
_cell.angle_alpha   90.00
_cell.angle_beta   90.00
_cell.angle_gamma   90.00
#
_symmetry.space_group_name_H-M   'P 1'
#
loop_
_entity.id
_entity.type
_entity.pdbx_description
1 polymer ?
#
loop_
_entity_poly.entity_id
_entity_poly.type
_entity_poly.pdbx_seq_one_letter_code
_entity_poly.pdbx_strand_id
1 'polypeptide(L)'
;MDQNLEHKKITDYFRSNIYESFSSYNGWKMIFLCRSKNVVSGEMAEKYVEIQRYHPQFFPLVERAFFVDFVLMVLHPFDKRDDSFSLYKVDKEGTANFVEENKTVINKLKDLRHKIFAHKDIHTNSSDYQIPSAIDLDDFFDKLIIFYNKLTSSVDDSSTIFSNAKEIKRQIELLLMNLYRGEAMRKKEIDVKYLWEENNETASDII
;
A
#
# COMPACT_ATOMS: atom_id res chain seq x y z
N MET A 1 -20.88 -7.64 -30.41
CA MET A 1 -19.84 -6.69 -29.99
C MET A 1 -18.51 -7.33 -30.40
N ASP A 2 -17.59 -6.59 -31.02
CA ASP A 2 -16.31 -7.16 -31.45
C ASP A 2 -15.56 -7.73 -30.23
N GLN A 3 -15.24 -9.02 -30.25
CA GLN A 3 -14.58 -9.72 -29.15
C GLN A 3 -13.25 -9.04 -28.77
N ASN A 4 -12.57 -8.46 -29.76
CA ASN A 4 -11.33 -7.72 -29.54
C ASN A 4 -11.57 -6.40 -28.77
N LEU A 5 -12.68 -5.72 -29.04
CA LEU A 5 -13.07 -4.50 -28.31
C LEU A 5 -13.46 -4.81 -26.86
N GLU A 6 -14.11 -5.94 -26.61
CA GLU A 6 -14.43 -6.38 -25.24
C GLU A 6 -13.16 -6.73 -24.47
N HIS A 7 -12.25 -7.50 -25.06
CA HIS A 7 -10.96 -7.83 -24.45
C HIS A 7 -10.17 -6.57 -24.10
N LYS A 8 -10.12 -5.58 -25.01
CA LYS A 8 -9.44 -4.31 -24.77
C LYS A 8 -10.00 -3.54 -23.59
N LYS A 9 -11.33 -3.50 -23.45
CA LYS A 9 -11.97 -2.85 -22.29
C LYS A 9 -11.60 -3.53 -20.98
N ILE A 10 -11.55 -4.86 -20.98
CA ILE A 10 -11.19 -5.65 -19.79
C ILE A 10 -9.72 -5.42 -19.43
N THR A 11 -8.82 -5.45 -20.39
CA THR A 11 -7.39 -5.21 -20.13
C THR A 11 -7.13 -3.78 -19.66
N ASP A 12 -7.73 -2.78 -20.30
CA ASP A 12 -7.63 -1.37 -19.86
C ASP A 12 -8.16 -1.17 -18.44
N TYR A 13 -9.29 -1.81 -18.09
CA TYR A 13 -9.85 -1.79 -16.74
C TYR A 13 -8.88 -2.39 -15.71
N PHE A 14 -8.28 -3.53 -16.03
CA PHE A 14 -7.34 -4.19 -15.11
C PHE A 14 -5.96 -3.55 -15.08
N ARG A 15 -5.58 -2.78 -16.10
CA ARG A 15 -4.39 -1.91 -16.02
C ARG A 15 -4.48 -0.99 -14.81
N SER A 16 -5.62 -0.29 -14.67
CA SER A 16 -5.84 0.63 -13.56
C SER A 16 -5.90 -0.11 -12.22
N ASN A 17 -6.58 -1.26 -12.15
CA ASN A 17 -6.62 -2.07 -10.92
C ASN A 17 -5.23 -2.56 -10.48
N ILE A 18 -4.40 -3.04 -11.41
CA ILE A 18 -3.04 -3.47 -11.10
C ILE A 18 -2.20 -2.29 -10.63
N TYR A 19 -2.31 -1.14 -11.29
CA TYR A 19 -1.65 0.09 -10.85
C TYR A 19 -2.06 0.50 -9.43
N GLU A 20 -3.36 0.56 -9.16
CA GLU A 20 -3.92 0.97 -7.87
C GLU A 20 -3.54 -0.02 -6.78
N SER A 21 -3.72 -1.32 -7.01
CA SER A 21 -3.33 -2.35 -6.05
C SER A 21 -1.83 -2.31 -5.73
N PHE A 22 -0.98 -2.13 -6.74
CA PHE A 22 0.47 -2.07 -6.53
C PHE A 22 0.88 -0.77 -5.83
N SER A 23 0.23 0.33 -6.14
CA SER A 23 0.39 1.62 -5.47
C SER A 23 0.03 1.53 -3.99
N SER A 24 -1.14 0.98 -3.68
CA SER A 24 -1.63 0.78 -2.32
C SER A 24 -0.79 -0.23 -1.55
N TYR A 25 -0.31 -1.29 -2.20
CA TYR A 25 0.65 -2.20 -1.60
C TYR A 25 1.95 -1.47 -1.20
N ASN A 26 2.54 -0.68 -2.09
CA ASN A 26 3.73 0.11 -1.77
C ASN A 26 3.46 1.11 -0.65
N GLY A 27 2.27 1.73 -0.64
CA GLY A 27 1.83 2.63 0.42
C GLY A 27 1.77 1.94 1.79
N TRP A 28 1.04 0.84 1.87
CA TRP A 28 0.94 0.00 3.06
C TRP A 28 2.31 -0.49 3.51
N LYS A 29 3.10 -1.05 2.58
CA LYS A 29 4.44 -1.56 2.83
C LYS A 29 5.33 -0.49 3.46
N MET A 30 5.26 0.74 2.98
CA MET A 30 6.06 1.83 3.54
C MET A 30 5.61 2.24 4.93
N ILE A 31 4.31 2.40 5.17
CA ILE A 31 3.81 2.79 6.49
C ILE A 31 4.06 1.70 7.53
N PHE A 32 3.90 0.43 7.15
CA PHE A 32 4.08 -0.71 8.03
C PHE A 32 5.55 -1.06 8.25
N LEU A 33 6.34 -1.22 7.18
CA LEU A 33 7.73 -1.67 7.26
C LEU A 33 8.74 -0.57 7.58
N CYS A 34 8.38 0.72 7.50
CA CYS A 34 9.29 1.78 7.95
C CYS A 34 9.68 1.65 9.44
N ARG A 35 8.92 0.87 10.22
CA ARG A 35 9.22 0.53 11.62
C ARG A 35 10.30 -0.55 11.77
N SER A 36 10.66 -1.25 10.70
CA SER A 36 11.58 -2.39 10.71
C SER A 36 13.03 -1.97 10.45
N LYS A 37 13.92 -2.32 11.39
CA LYS A 37 15.39 -2.10 11.27
C LYS A 37 16.05 -2.93 10.15
N ASN A 38 15.31 -3.87 9.55
CA ASN A 38 15.76 -4.68 8.41
C ASN A 38 15.49 -4.00 7.06
N VAL A 39 14.75 -2.89 7.03
CA VAL A 39 14.32 -2.20 5.80
C VAL A 39 14.94 -0.80 5.68
N VAL A 40 15.12 -0.12 6.80
CA VAL A 40 15.80 1.19 6.89
C VAL A 40 16.82 1.17 8.01
N SER A 41 17.75 2.13 8.03
CA SER A 41 18.71 2.24 9.13
C SER A 41 17.97 2.41 10.47
N GLY A 42 18.58 1.94 11.56
CA GLY A 42 17.94 1.98 12.89
C GLY A 42 17.49 3.37 13.31
N GLU A 43 18.31 4.39 13.03
CA GLU A 43 18.00 5.80 13.30
C GLU A 43 16.77 6.27 12.50
N MET A 44 16.65 5.88 11.24
CA MET A 44 15.50 6.26 10.41
C MET A 44 14.22 5.56 10.85
N ALA A 45 14.31 4.27 11.22
CA ALA A 45 13.17 3.55 11.78
C ALA A 45 12.65 4.23 13.05
N GLU A 46 13.55 4.68 13.93
CA GLU A 46 13.19 5.39 15.16
C GLU A 46 12.50 6.72 14.87
N LYS A 47 13.02 7.53 13.93
CA LYS A 47 12.36 8.77 13.48
C LYS A 47 10.97 8.53 12.91
N TYR A 48 10.80 7.49 12.09
CA TYR A 48 9.50 7.15 11.52
C TYR A 48 8.51 6.68 12.58
N VAL A 49 8.94 5.83 13.51
CA VAL A 49 8.10 5.42 14.65
C VAL A 49 7.71 6.62 15.50
N GLU A 50 8.63 7.54 15.77
CA GLU A 50 8.37 8.77 16.53
C GLU A 50 7.28 9.61 15.84
N ILE A 51 7.41 9.84 14.53
CA ILE A 51 6.42 10.62 13.78
C ILE A 51 5.05 9.97 13.76
N GLN A 52 5.00 8.65 13.59
CA GLN A 52 3.73 7.95 13.64
C GLN A 52 3.05 8.04 15.01
N ARG A 53 3.82 8.14 16.10
CA ARG A 53 3.30 8.36 17.45
C ARG A 53 2.71 9.76 17.63
N TYR A 54 3.23 10.79 16.96
CA TYR A 54 2.63 12.14 16.99
C TYR A 54 1.28 12.21 16.25
N HIS A 55 1.02 11.29 15.32
CA HIS A 55 -0.23 11.24 14.57
C HIS A 55 -0.93 9.88 14.74
N PRO A 56 -1.37 9.53 15.97
CA PRO A 56 -1.79 8.18 16.33
C PRO A 56 -3.12 7.74 15.71
N GLN A 57 -3.91 8.69 15.18
CA GLN A 57 -5.16 8.39 14.47
C GLN A 57 -4.96 8.29 12.96
N PHE A 58 -4.07 9.12 12.41
CA PHE A 58 -3.87 9.24 10.97
C PHE A 58 -3.18 8.01 10.40
N PHE A 59 -2.00 7.64 10.90
CA PHE A 59 -1.22 6.54 10.30
C PHE A 59 -1.91 5.18 10.38
N PRO A 60 -2.54 4.77 11.50
CA PRO A 60 -3.28 3.51 11.51
C PRO A 60 -4.48 3.49 10.55
N LEU A 61 -5.17 4.63 10.39
CA LEU A 61 -6.27 4.74 9.42
C LEU A 61 -5.76 4.58 7.99
N VAL A 62 -4.69 5.30 7.62
CA VAL A 62 -4.10 5.26 6.28
C VAL A 62 -3.47 3.90 5.98
N GLU A 63 -2.75 3.31 6.95
CA GLU A 63 -2.20 1.95 6.86
C GLU A 63 -3.31 0.94 6.53
N ARG A 64 -4.43 1.02 7.26
CA ARG A 64 -5.58 0.15 7.03
C ARG A 64 -6.24 0.39 5.68
N ALA A 65 -6.41 1.66 5.28
CA ALA A 65 -7.02 2.02 4.00
C ALA A 65 -6.22 1.43 2.83
N PHE A 66 -4.89 1.64 2.83
CA PHE A 66 -4.00 1.06 1.81
C PHE A 66 -4.04 -0.47 1.81
N PHE A 67 -4.05 -1.10 2.99
CA PHE A 67 -4.10 -2.56 3.09
C PHE A 67 -5.39 -3.14 2.48
N VAL A 68 -6.54 -2.54 2.82
CA VAL A 68 -7.84 -2.97 2.29
C VAL A 68 -7.91 -2.79 0.79
N ASP A 69 -7.51 -1.62 0.29
CA ASP A 69 -7.53 -1.31 -1.14
C ASP A 69 -6.62 -2.27 -1.94
N PHE A 70 -5.40 -2.48 -1.47
CA PHE A 70 -4.47 -3.47 -2.04
C PHE A 70 -5.13 -4.86 -2.16
N VAL A 71 -5.63 -5.41 -1.04
CA VAL A 71 -6.17 -6.78 -0.99
C VAL A 71 -7.40 -6.93 -1.89
N LEU A 72 -8.24 -5.91 -1.98
CA LEU A 72 -9.41 -5.92 -2.86
C LEU A 72 -9.02 -5.91 -4.33
N MET A 73 -8.24 -4.89 -4.72
CA MET A 73 -7.94 -4.61 -6.12
C MET A 73 -7.06 -5.69 -6.75
N VAL A 74 -6.15 -6.30 -5.98
CA VAL A 74 -5.26 -7.36 -6.49
C VAL A 74 -6.00 -8.68 -6.78
N LEU A 75 -7.12 -8.93 -6.09
CA LEU A 75 -7.90 -10.16 -6.25
C LEU A 75 -8.98 -10.06 -7.33
N HIS A 76 -9.44 -8.85 -7.64
CA HIS A 76 -10.49 -8.61 -8.62
C HIS A 76 -10.21 -9.21 -10.01
N PRO A 77 -9.00 -9.14 -10.58
CA PRO A 77 -8.69 -9.74 -11.89
C PRO A 77 -8.98 -11.24 -12.00
N PHE A 78 -9.02 -11.93 -10.86
CA PHE A 78 -9.14 -13.38 -10.77
C PHE A 78 -10.51 -13.85 -10.27
N ASP A 79 -11.52 -12.97 -10.29
CA ASP A 79 -12.90 -13.39 -10.01
C ASP A 79 -13.38 -14.32 -11.14
N LYS A 80 -14.06 -15.40 -10.76
CA LYS A 80 -14.58 -16.42 -11.68
C LYS A 80 -16.05 -16.22 -12.00
N ARG A 81 -16.69 -15.21 -11.42
CA ARG A 81 -18.10 -14.89 -11.70
C ARG A 81 -18.30 -14.51 -13.16
N ASP A 82 -19.35 -15.04 -13.76
CA ASP A 82 -19.67 -14.78 -15.17
C ASP A 82 -20.12 -13.33 -15.42
N ASP A 83 -20.63 -12.65 -14.39
CA ASP A 83 -21.15 -11.28 -14.46
C ASP A 83 -20.11 -10.20 -14.11
N SER A 84 -18.88 -10.57 -13.72
CA SER A 84 -17.82 -9.61 -13.39
C SER A 84 -16.88 -9.36 -14.57
N PHE A 85 -16.13 -8.26 -14.54
CA PHE A 85 -14.91 -8.20 -15.32
C PHE A 85 -13.90 -9.19 -14.74
N SER A 86 -13.17 -9.88 -15.60
CA SER A 86 -12.18 -10.89 -15.19
C SER A 86 -11.17 -11.15 -16.29
N LEU A 87 -9.92 -11.39 -15.93
CA LEU A 87 -8.89 -11.80 -16.91
C LEU A 87 -9.17 -13.18 -17.49
N TYR A 88 -9.97 -14.01 -16.82
CA TYR A 88 -10.47 -15.28 -17.37
C TYR A 88 -11.29 -15.11 -18.66
N LYS A 89 -11.89 -13.93 -18.87
CA LYS A 89 -12.64 -13.62 -20.10
C LYS A 89 -11.74 -13.26 -21.28
N VAL A 90 -10.49 -12.87 -21.02
CA VAL A 90 -9.50 -12.55 -22.05
C VAL A 90 -8.67 -13.77 -22.40
N ASP A 91 -8.12 -14.44 -21.38
CA ASP A 91 -7.34 -15.67 -21.53
C ASP A 91 -7.61 -16.60 -20.34
N LYS A 92 -8.52 -17.57 -20.55
CA LYS A 92 -8.94 -18.50 -19.51
C LYS A 92 -7.80 -19.41 -19.04
N GLU A 93 -7.00 -19.91 -19.96
CA GLU A 93 -5.94 -20.89 -19.66
C GLU A 93 -4.73 -20.20 -19.02
N GLY A 94 -4.27 -19.09 -19.61
CA GLY A 94 -3.18 -18.30 -19.06
C GLY A 94 -3.49 -17.77 -17.66
N THR A 95 -4.72 -17.29 -17.45
CA THR A 95 -5.16 -16.84 -16.12
C THR A 95 -5.25 -17.99 -15.12
N ALA A 96 -5.72 -19.18 -15.52
CA ALA A 96 -5.77 -20.35 -14.65
C ALA A 96 -4.35 -20.79 -14.23
N ASN A 97 -3.41 -20.81 -15.16
CA ASN A 97 -2.02 -21.18 -14.90
C ASN A 97 -1.36 -20.18 -13.95
N PHE A 98 -1.51 -18.87 -14.20
CA PHE A 98 -0.99 -17.84 -13.30
C PHE A 98 -1.54 -17.98 -11.86
N VAL A 99 -2.84 -18.26 -11.73
CA VAL A 99 -3.49 -18.43 -10.42
C VAL A 99 -2.98 -19.68 -9.70
N GLU A 100 -2.71 -20.78 -10.40
CA GLU A 100 -2.16 -22.00 -9.78
C GLU A 100 -0.68 -21.82 -9.39
N GLU A 101 0.13 -21.19 -10.23
CA GLU A 101 1.53 -20.86 -9.93
C GLU A 101 1.68 -19.96 -8.69
N ASN A 102 0.72 -19.07 -8.47
CA ASN A 102 0.73 -18.09 -7.36
C ASN A 102 -0.31 -18.41 -6.27
N LYS A 103 -0.82 -19.64 -6.25
CA LYS A 103 -1.95 -20.07 -5.41
C LYS A 103 -1.76 -19.77 -3.93
N THR A 104 -0.56 -19.96 -3.41
CA THR A 104 -0.25 -19.73 -1.99
C THR A 104 -0.49 -18.27 -1.60
N VAL A 105 -0.01 -17.32 -2.41
CA VAL A 105 -0.18 -15.89 -2.17
C VAL A 105 -1.65 -15.49 -2.36
N ILE A 106 -2.26 -15.94 -3.44
CA ILE A 106 -3.67 -15.62 -3.76
C ILE A 106 -4.62 -16.15 -2.68
N ASN A 107 -4.43 -17.36 -2.17
CA ASN A 107 -5.28 -17.92 -1.13
C ASN A 107 -5.14 -17.15 0.18
N LYS A 108 -3.90 -16.81 0.60
CA LYS A 108 -3.68 -15.95 1.77
C LYS A 108 -4.37 -14.59 1.62
N LEU A 109 -4.29 -13.97 0.44
CA LEU A 109 -4.99 -12.71 0.16
C LEU A 109 -6.52 -12.86 0.19
N LYS A 110 -7.07 -13.98 -0.32
CA LYS A 110 -8.51 -14.27 -0.23
C LYS A 110 -8.97 -14.44 1.21
N ASP A 111 -8.19 -15.14 2.02
CA ASP A 111 -8.48 -15.31 3.45
C ASP A 111 -8.43 -13.97 4.19
N LEU A 112 -7.44 -13.13 3.86
CA LEU A 112 -7.36 -11.75 4.37
C LEU A 112 -8.59 -10.94 3.97
N ARG A 113 -9.01 -10.97 2.69
CA ARG A 113 -10.22 -10.31 2.23
C ARG A 113 -11.44 -10.78 3.03
N HIS A 114 -11.63 -12.09 3.17
CA HIS A 114 -12.75 -12.61 3.96
C HIS A 114 -12.71 -12.12 5.40
N LYS A 115 -11.54 -12.07 6.04
CA LYS A 115 -11.40 -11.56 7.41
C LYS A 115 -11.58 -10.03 7.55
N ILE A 116 -11.21 -9.26 6.54
CA ILE A 116 -11.42 -7.79 6.51
C ILE A 116 -12.92 -7.47 6.49
N PHE A 117 -13.71 -8.26 5.76
CA PHE A 117 -15.13 -8.02 5.50
C PHE A 117 -16.10 -8.84 6.37
N ALA A 118 -15.71 -10.04 6.80
CA ALA A 118 -16.42 -10.73 7.86
C ALA A 118 -16.31 -9.84 9.11
N HIS A 119 -17.43 -9.64 9.81
CA HIS A 119 -17.48 -8.88 11.05
C HIS A 119 -16.26 -9.23 11.91
N LYS A 120 -15.55 -8.20 12.42
CA LYS A 120 -14.54 -8.39 13.47
C LYS A 120 -15.19 -9.23 14.55
N ASP A 121 -14.90 -10.52 14.58
CA ASP A 121 -15.38 -11.37 15.65
C ASP A 121 -14.79 -10.76 16.93
N ILE A 122 -15.61 -10.57 17.95
CA ILE A 122 -15.19 -9.94 19.21
C ILE A 122 -14.04 -10.76 19.85
N HIS A 123 -13.86 -12.00 19.39
CA HIS A 123 -12.83 -12.93 19.83
C HIS A 123 -11.64 -13.09 18.86
N THR A 124 -11.61 -12.47 17.67
CA THR A 124 -10.42 -12.53 16.81
C THR A 124 -9.40 -11.50 17.27
N ASN A 125 -8.38 -11.97 18.00
CA ASN A 125 -7.19 -11.17 18.25
C ASN A 125 -6.53 -10.84 16.91
N SER A 126 -6.09 -9.59 16.74
CA SER A 126 -5.42 -9.08 15.54
C SER A 126 -4.10 -9.78 15.19
N SER A 127 -3.72 -10.83 15.92
CA SER A 127 -2.55 -11.69 15.74
C SER A 127 -2.73 -12.80 14.69
N ASP A 128 -3.94 -13.06 14.19
CA ASP A 128 -4.23 -14.21 13.31
C ASP A 128 -4.21 -13.89 11.80
N TYR A 129 -3.72 -12.71 11.41
CA TYR A 129 -3.55 -12.34 10.02
C TYR A 129 -2.24 -12.91 9.48
N GLN A 130 -2.31 -14.02 8.73
CA GLN A 130 -1.17 -14.50 7.96
C GLN A 130 -1.02 -13.67 6.67
N ILE A 131 -0.47 -12.47 6.80
CA ILE A 131 -0.11 -11.63 5.65
C ILE A 131 1.07 -12.29 4.93
N PRO A 132 1.04 -12.45 3.59
CA PRO A 132 2.21 -12.90 2.84
C PRO A 132 3.42 -12.01 3.12
N SER A 133 4.63 -12.57 3.05
CA SER A 133 5.83 -11.77 3.30
C SER A 133 6.00 -10.70 2.22
N ALA A 134 6.69 -9.61 2.55
CA ALA A 134 6.97 -8.57 1.55
C ALA A 134 7.75 -9.10 0.34
N ILE A 135 8.61 -10.11 0.55
CA ILE A 135 9.36 -10.77 -0.53
C ILE A 135 8.41 -11.52 -1.46
N ASP A 136 7.47 -12.30 -0.89
CA ASP A 136 6.48 -13.03 -1.68
C ASP A 136 5.55 -12.09 -2.45
N LEU A 137 5.19 -10.95 -1.85
CA LEU A 137 4.33 -9.95 -2.50
C LEU A 137 5.06 -9.19 -3.60
N ASP A 138 6.33 -8.83 -3.40
CA ASP A 138 7.15 -8.19 -4.44
C ASP A 138 7.29 -9.11 -5.65
N ASP A 139 7.65 -10.39 -5.44
CA ASP A 139 7.76 -11.41 -6.49
C ASP A 139 6.41 -11.64 -7.20
N PHE A 140 5.32 -11.69 -6.43
CA PHE A 140 3.97 -11.81 -6.99
C PHE A 140 3.62 -10.63 -7.93
N PHE A 141 3.91 -9.39 -7.52
CA PHE A 141 3.63 -8.22 -8.36
C PHE A 141 4.51 -8.19 -9.62
N ASP A 142 5.78 -8.56 -9.53
CA ASP A 142 6.65 -8.65 -10.70
C ASP A 142 6.12 -9.70 -11.70
N LYS A 143 5.69 -10.88 -11.22
CA LYS A 143 5.03 -11.91 -12.03
C LYS A 143 3.70 -11.42 -12.61
N LEU A 144 2.89 -10.70 -11.84
CA LEU A 144 1.60 -10.15 -12.27
C LEU A 144 1.78 -9.16 -13.43
N ILE A 145 2.80 -8.31 -13.37
CA ILE A 145 3.10 -7.33 -14.43
C ILE A 145 3.55 -8.06 -15.71
N ILE A 146 4.39 -9.10 -15.58
CA ILE A 146 4.82 -9.93 -16.72
C ILE A 146 3.61 -10.63 -17.35
N PHE A 147 2.77 -11.25 -16.51
CA PHE A 147 1.55 -11.92 -16.95
C PHE A 147 0.59 -10.95 -17.66
N TYR A 148 0.33 -9.79 -17.07
CA TYR A 148 -0.52 -8.76 -17.66
C TYR A 148 0.00 -8.32 -19.04
N ASN A 149 1.30 -8.02 -19.16
CA ASN A 149 1.88 -7.58 -20.44
C ASN A 149 1.84 -8.69 -21.52
N LYS A 150 2.02 -9.96 -21.13
CA LYS A 150 1.86 -11.10 -22.03
C LYS A 150 0.39 -11.27 -22.48
N LEU A 151 -0.56 -11.04 -21.58
CA LEU A 151 -1.98 -11.12 -21.88
C LEU A 151 -2.40 -9.97 -22.82
N THR A 152 -1.92 -8.74 -22.56
CA THR A 152 -2.25 -7.59 -23.39
C THR A 152 -1.56 -7.58 -24.75
N SER A 153 -0.44 -8.27 -24.95
CA SER A 153 0.20 -8.35 -26.27
C SER A 153 -0.68 -9.00 -27.34
N SER A 154 -1.74 -9.72 -26.94
CA SER A 154 -2.75 -10.25 -27.87
C SER A 154 -3.79 -9.22 -28.32
N VAL A 155 -3.84 -8.05 -27.67
CA VAL A 155 -4.88 -7.02 -27.81
C VAL A 155 -4.29 -5.64 -28.17
N ASP A 156 -3.06 -5.36 -27.75
CA ASP A 156 -2.35 -4.09 -27.95
C ASP A 156 -0.84 -4.34 -28.02
N ASP A 157 -0.12 -3.67 -28.92
CA ASP A 157 1.34 -3.81 -29.11
C ASP A 157 2.17 -3.07 -28.03
N SER A 158 1.51 -2.39 -27.08
CA SER A 158 2.18 -1.65 -26.02
C SER A 158 2.46 -2.48 -24.76
N SER A 159 3.61 -2.20 -24.14
CA SER A 159 3.95 -2.74 -22.81
C SER A 159 3.63 -1.69 -21.74
N THR A 160 3.01 -2.14 -20.65
CA THR A 160 2.72 -1.30 -19.49
C THR A 160 3.80 -1.45 -18.44
N ILE A 161 4.29 -0.31 -17.95
CA ILE A 161 5.26 -0.24 -16.85
C ILE A 161 4.61 0.52 -15.70
N PHE A 162 4.63 -0.05 -14.50
CA PHE A 162 4.04 0.54 -13.29
C PHE A 162 5.10 1.22 -12.40
N SER A 163 6.04 1.95 -13.01
CA SER A 163 7.16 2.59 -12.30
C SER A 163 6.68 3.69 -11.34
N ASN A 164 5.60 4.38 -11.70
CA ASN A 164 4.91 5.36 -10.86
C ASN A 164 4.33 4.76 -9.57
N ALA A 165 3.92 3.49 -9.56
CA ALA A 165 3.49 2.83 -8.32
C ALA A 165 4.66 2.64 -7.34
N LYS A 166 5.87 2.40 -7.85
CA LYS A 166 7.11 2.31 -7.05
C LYS A 166 7.53 3.67 -6.48
N GLU A 167 7.20 4.75 -7.18
CA GLU A 167 7.51 6.13 -6.78
C GLU A 167 6.78 6.58 -5.50
N ILE A 168 5.65 5.95 -5.15
CA ILE A 168 4.92 6.19 -3.88
C ILE A 168 5.84 5.99 -2.67
N LYS A 169 6.81 5.08 -2.76
CA LYS A 169 7.80 4.89 -1.71
C LYS A 169 8.54 6.17 -1.38
N ARG A 170 9.07 6.85 -2.41
CA ARG A 170 9.80 8.11 -2.24
C ARG A 170 8.88 9.20 -1.70
N GLN A 171 7.64 9.26 -2.16
CA GLN A 171 6.67 10.26 -1.72
C GLN A 171 6.33 10.14 -0.22
N ILE A 172 6.09 8.91 0.27
CA ILE A 172 5.82 8.66 1.69
C ILE A 172 7.05 8.97 2.55
N GLU A 173 8.24 8.62 2.08
CA GLU A 173 9.49 8.97 2.76
C GLU A 173 9.66 10.49 2.89
N LEU A 174 9.45 11.24 1.81
CA LEU A 174 9.48 12.71 1.83
C LEU A 174 8.44 13.29 2.80
N LEU A 175 7.22 12.74 2.81
CA LEU A 175 6.17 13.14 3.75
C LEU A 175 6.62 12.95 5.20
N LEU A 176 7.09 11.74 5.56
CA LEU A 176 7.55 11.43 6.90
C LEU A 176 8.71 12.34 7.34
N MET A 177 9.66 12.61 6.44
CA MET A 177 10.79 13.49 6.73
C MET A 177 10.37 14.96 6.89
N ASN A 178 9.38 15.42 6.13
CA ASN A 178 8.85 16.77 6.27
C ASN A 178 8.07 16.93 7.59
N LEU A 179 7.26 15.93 7.95
CA LEU A 179 6.60 15.89 9.26
C LEU A 179 7.64 15.91 10.39
N TYR A 180 8.71 15.13 10.27
CA TYR A 180 9.78 15.10 11.28
C TYR A 180 10.43 16.47 11.47
N ARG A 181 10.76 17.15 10.36
CA ARG A 181 11.31 18.51 10.40
C ARG A 181 10.34 19.51 11.01
N GLY A 182 9.06 19.42 10.66
CA GLY A 182 8.00 20.29 11.21
C GLY A 182 7.83 20.11 12.71
N GLU A 183 7.73 18.86 13.19
CA GLU A 183 7.60 18.55 14.61
C GLU A 183 8.84 18.97 15.41
N ALA A 184 10.03 18.80 14.85
CA ALA A 184 11.26 19.28 15.49
C ALA A 184 11.27 20.81 15.65
N MET A 185 10.74 21.56 14.68
CA MET A 185 10.61 23.02 14.78
C MET A 185 9.54 23.42 15.79
N ARG A 186 8.36 22.79 15.75
CA ARG A 186 7.26 23.05 16.69
C ARG A 186 7.70 22.88 18.15
N LYS A 187 8.49 21.85 18.45
CA LYS A 187 9.07 21.64 19.79
C LYS A 187 9.98 22.80 20.21
N LYS A 188 10.87 23.26 19.32
CA LYS A 188 11.74 24.42 19.60
C LYS A 188 10.94 25.70 19.84
N GLU A 189 9.88 25.94 19.07
CA GLU A 189 9.00 27.11 19.27
C GLU A 189 8.30 27.07 20.63
N ILE A 190 7.84 25.88 21.04
CA ILE A 190 7.27 25.63 22.35
C ILE A 190 8.29 25.92 23.46
N ASP A 191 9.51 25.38 23.34
CA ASP A 191 10.57 25.59 24.32
C ASP A 191 10.89 27.09 24.49
N VAL A 192 11.01 27.84 23.38
CA VAL A 192 11.22 29.30 23.40
C VAL A 192 10.06 30.02 24.06
N LYS A 193 8.81 29.65 23.73
CA LYS A 193 7.62 30.28 24.29
C LYS A 193 7.55 30.10 25.81
N TYR A 194 7.75 28.88 26.32
CA TYR A 194 7.72 28.62 27.75
C TYR A 194 8.93 29.23 28.48
N LEU A 195 10.12 29.22 27.87
CA LEU A 195 11.28 29.98 28.37
C LEU A 195 10.98 31.47 28.52
N TRP A 196 10.17 32.06 27.64
CA TRP A 196 9.79 33.47 27.71
C TRP A 196 8.66 33.73 28.71
N GLU A 197 7.66 32.85 28.78
CA GLU A 197 6.53 32.97 29.73
C GLU A 197 6.96 32.76 31.19
N GLU A 198 7.96 31.91 31.46
CA GLU A 198 8.58 31.75 32.79
C GLU A 198 9.57 32.88 33.13
N ASN A 199 10.12 33.60 32.15
CA ASN A 199 11.05 34.73 32.35
C ASN A 199 10.36 36.11 32.42
N ASN A 200 9.05 36.16 32.68
CA ASN A 200 8.32 37.43 32.85
C ASN A 200 8.76 38.26 34.08
N GLU A 201 9.70 37.78 34.91
CA GLU A 201 10.23 38.52 36.06
C GLU A 201 11.46 39.40 35.78
N THR A 202 11.96 39.60 34.55
CA THR A 202 13.18 40.44 34.36
C THR A 202 13.21 41.34 33.12
N ALA A 203 12.07 41.69 32.53
CA ALA A 203 12.04 42.75 31.50
C ALA A 203 11.70 44.14 32.05
N SER A 204 11.14 44.26 33.26
CA SER A 204 10.73 45.54 33.86
C SER A 204 11.77 46.20 34.76
N ASP A 205 12.87 45.50 35.11
CA ASP A 205 13.84 45.97 36.13
C ASP A 205 15.13 46.55 35.53
N ILE A 206 15.15 46.88 34.23
CA ILE A 206 16.33 47.44 33.52
C ILE A 206 16.03 48.82 32.89
N ILE A 207 15.18 49.65 33.50
CA ILE A 207 15.12 51.09 33.17
C ILE A 207 15.15 51.94 34.44
#